data_AF-A0A1G2ZKQ7-F1
#
_entry.id   AF-A0A1G2ZKQ7-F1
#
_cell.length_a   1.000
_cell.length_b   1.000
_cell.length_c   1.000
_cell.angle_alpha   90.00
_cell.angle_beta   90.00
_cell.angle_gamma   90.00
#
_symmetry.space_group_name_H-M   'P 1'
#
loop_
_entity.id
_entity.type
_entity.pdbx_description
1 polymer ?
#
loop_
_entity_poly.entity_id
_entity_poly.type
_entity_poly.pdbx_seq_one_letter_code
_entity_poly.pdbx_strand_id
1 'polypeptide(L)'
;MRRSPLLVAAMVLLVSSVFGAEIASIDVDQAVLEAEAQRIAVMDRAKDSVLAIFARDGGGGGSGVVISPDGYALTNFHVVRPCGHAMKCGMADGQLYDAVLVGIDPTGDVALIRLFGRDDFPHARLADSDRVEVGDWCFAMGNPFLLAVDFRPTVTYGIVSGTHRYQYPAGTLLEYTDCIQTDASINPGNSGGPLFDAAGGLIGINGRGSFEKRGRVNVGVAYAVSINQIKNFLGQLRGGRIVDHATLGALVSSNEDGRVVVDDVLERSDAYRRGLRYGDEIVSFGGRAISTPNGFKNALGIYPKGWRVPLSFRRDGRRYDVLVRLQGVHGEEELLEKARGRAGNLPMPLPKPDQQRKPGEEPGPGGVPQPKRPGIPVPEPDDVPPIQLLPKAAIAKVVREHFRARRGYANYYFNQLNRDRVWKAWTARADCRELRG
;
A
#
# COMPACT_ATOMS: atom_id res chain seq x y z
N MET A 1 6.42 25.94 -88.97
CA MET A 1 5.10 26.25 -88.36
C MET A 1 4.25 24.97 -88.35
N ARG A 2 4.10 24.31 -87.19
CA ARG A 2 3.20 23.17 -87.00
C ARG A 2 2.47 23.35 -85.66
N ARG A 3 1.16 23.07 -85.68
CA ARG A 3 0.16 23.40 -84.65
C ARG A 3 0.12 22.38 -83.51
N SER A 4 0.11 22.92 -82.29
CA SER A 4 -0.55 22.59 -81.01
C SER A 4 -1.01 21.15 -80.66
N PRO A 5 -0.62 20.63 -79.47
CA PRO A 5 -1.33 19.60 -78.72
C PRO A 5 -2.05 20.24 -77.51
N LEU A 6 -3.38 20.39 -77.56
CA LEU A 6 -4.15 21.09 -76.51
C LEU A 6 -5.31 20.29 -75.92
N LEU A 7 -5.32 18.95 -76.08
CA LEU A 7 -6.51 18.15 -75.73
C LEU A 7 -6.30 16.94 -74.82
N VAL A 8 -5.10 16.74 -74.23
CA VAL A 8 -4.88 15.61 -73.29
C VAL A 8 -4.67 16.07 -71.83
N ALA A 9 -4.43 17.36 -71.58
CA ALA A 9 -4.22 17.87 -70.20
C ALA A 9 -5.52 18.09 -69.40
N ALA A 10 -6.70 18.04 -70.05
CA ALA A 10 -7.98 18.36 -69.40
C ALA A 10 -8.65 17.17 -68.69
N MET A 11 -8.15 15.94 -68.84
CA MET A 11 -8.80 14.73 -68.31
C MET A 11 -8.07 14.09 -67.10
N VAL A 12 -6.94 14.65 -66.68
CA VAL A 12 -6.24 14.23 -65.44
C VAL A 12 -6.43 15.23 -64.29
N LEU A 13 -6.90 16.45 -64.57
CA LEU A 13 -7.18 17.48 -63.55
C LEU A 13 -8.62 17.47 -63.02
N LEU A 14 -9.45 16.49 -63.42
CA LEU A 14 -10.84 16.35 -62.97
C LEU A 14 -11.09 15.08 -62.12
N VAL A 15 -10.04 14.38 -61.71
CA VAL A 15 -10.11 13.23 -60.77
C VAL A 15 -9.17 13.45 -59.56
N SER A 16 -8.92 14.71 -59.20
CA SER A 16 -8.21 15.07 -57.96
C SER A 16 -9.10 15.84 -56.98
N SER A 17 -10.34 16.14 -57.36
CA SER A 17 -11.25 17.00 -56.60
C SER A 17 -12.38 16.27 -55.86
N VAL A 18 -12.34 14.94 -55.75
CA VAL A 18 -13.44 14.16 -55.14
C VAL A 18 -13.06 13.37 -53.89
N PHE A 19 -11.79 13.32 -53.48
CA PHE A 19 -11.39 12.68 -52.20
C PHE A 19 -10.34 13.49 -51.43
N GLY A 20 -10.46 14.81 -51.46
CA GLY A 20 -9.96 15.64 -50.36
C GLY A 20 -10.93 15.53 -49.19
N ALA A 21 -11.01 14.36 -48.56
CA ALA A 21 -11.54 14.31 -47.21
C ALA A 21 -10.53 15.06 -46.34
N GLU A 22 -10.75 16.36 -46.13
CA GLU A 22 -10.20 17.04 -44.97
C GLU A 22 -10.53 16.13 -43.79
N ILE A 23 -9.49 15.52 -43.20
CA ILE A 23 -9.63 14.91 -41.89
C ILE A 23 -9.92 16.11 -40.99
N ALA A 24 -11.20 16.42 -40.81
CA ALA A 24 -11.63 17.41 -39.84
C ALA A 24 -10.94 17.05 -38.53
N SER A 25 -10.12 17.95 -38.01
CA SER A 25 -9.57 17.80 -36.67
C SER A 25 -10.75 17.55 -35.75
N ILE A 26 -10.80 16.35 -35.15
CA ILE A 26 -11.82 16.05 -34.16
C ILE A 26 -11.51 16.98 -32.98
N ASP A 27 -12.30 18.05 -32.86
CA ASP A 27 -12.19 18.94 -31.71
C ASP A 27 -12.59 18.14 -30.47
N VAL A 28 -11.68 18.08 -29.50
CA VAL A 28 -11.91 17.31 -28.27
C VAL A 28 -12.84 18.16 -27.40
N ASP A 29 -13.92 17.55 -26.91
CA ASP A 29 -14.87 18.23 -26.04
C ASP A 29 -14.15 18.93 -24.87
N GLN A 30 -14.45 20.21 -24.65
CA GLN A 30 -13.85 21.04 -23.62
C GLN A 30 -13.94 20.40 -22.23
N ALA A 31 -15.02 19.67 -21.94
CA ALA A 31 -15.17 18.96 -20.66
C ALA A 31 -14.12 17.85 -20.46
N VAL A 32 -13.68 17.21 -21.54
CA VAL A 32 -12.62 16.18 -21.49
C VAL A 32 -11.27 16.83 -21.19
N LEU A 33 -10.97 17.97 -21.83
CA LEU A 33 -9.74 18.73 -21.58
C LEU A 33 -9.69 19.25 -20.15
N GLU A 34 -10.81 19.73 -19.61
CA GLU A 34 -10.93 20.18 -18.22
C GLU A 34 -10.74 19.04 -17.22
N ALA A 35 -11.34 17.88 -17.47
CA ALA A 35 -11.17 16.70 -16.63
C ALA A 35 -9.71 16.20 -16.63
N GLU A 36 -9.05 16.23 -17.78
CA GLU A 36 -7.63 15.92 -17.90
C GLU A 36 -6.76 16.93 -17.13
N ALA A 37 -6.99 18.23 -17.31
CA ALA A 37 -6.25 19.28 -16.61
C ALA A 37 -6.44 19.17 -15.10
N GLN A 38 -7.67 18.90 -14.64
CA GLN A 38 -7.96 18.68 -13.23
C GLN A 38 -7.21 17.47 -12.68
N ARG A 39 -7.23 16.33 -13.38
CA ARG A 39 -6.49 15.12 -13.00
C ARG A 39 -5.00 15.42 -12.87
N ILE A 40 -4.40 16.08 -13.86
CA ILE A 40 -2.98 16.45 -13.84
C ILE A 40 -2.67 17.34 -12.63
N ALA A 41 -3.47 18.37 -12.37
CA ALA A 41 -3.26 19.28 -11.26
C ALA A 41 -3.42 18.60 -9.88
N VAL A 42 -4.34 17.65 -9.74
CA VAL A 42 -4.52 16.88 -8.50
C VAL A 42 -3.30 15.99 -8.26
N MET A 43 -2.85 15.27 -9.29
CA MET A 43 -1.67 14.38 -9.18
C MET A 43 -0.38 15.19 -8.95
N ASP A 44 -0.26 16.36 -9.56
CA ASP A 44 0.87 17.26 -9.36
C ASP A 44 1.00 17.72 -7.91
N ARG A 45 -0.12 18.00 -7.22
CA ARG A 45 -0.13 18.31 -5.79
C ARG A 45 0.13 17.08 -4.92
N ALA A 46 -0.46 15.94 -5.27
CA ALA A 46 -0.36 14.72 -4.47
C ALA A 46 1.09 14.18 -4.42
N LYS A 47 1.85 14.37 -5.50
CA LYS A 47 3.24 13.89 -5.63
C LYS A 47 4.15 14.38 -4.51
N ASP A 48 3.90 15.58 -3.97
CA ASP A 48 4.76 16.21 -2.96
C ASP A 48 4.73 15.44 -1.63
N SER A 49 3.67 14.67 -1.38
CA SER A 49 3.56 13.81 -0.20
C SER A 49 4.23 12.44 -0.35
N VAL A 50 4.72 12.09 -1.55
CA VAL A 50 5.24 10.75 -1.86
C VAL A 50 6.74 10.68 -1.57
N LEU A 51 7.16 9.55 -0.99
CA LEU A 51 8.54 9.30 -0.59
C LEU A 51 9.19 8.24 -1.44
N ALA A 52 10.48 8.44 -1.76
CA ALA A 52 11.40 7.38 -2.12
C ALA A 52 12.14 6.90 -0.86
N ILE A 53 12.02 5.64 -0.46
CA ILE A 53 12.66 5.10 0.75
C ILE A 53 13.88 4.28 0.36
N PHE A 54 15.02 4.56 0.99
CA PHE A 54 16.30 3.90 0.71
C PHE A 54 16.87 3.20 1.95
N ALA A 55 17.29 1.95 1.77
CA ALA A 55 18.14 1.27 2.73
C ALA A 55 19.56 1.87 2.74
N ARG A 56 20.26 1.72 3.87
CA ARG A 56 21.58 2.34 4.10
C ARG A 56 22.67 1.91 3.09
N ASP A 57 22.55 0.70 2.54
CA ASP A 57 23.50 0.10 1.61
C ASP A 57 23.02 0.14 0.15
N GLY A 58 21.88 0.79 -0.12
CA GLY A 58 21.27 0.82 -1.46
C GLY A 58 20.69 -0.52 -1.92
N GLY A 59 20.72 -1.57 -1.07
CA GLY A 59 20.28 -2.93 -1.41
C GLY A 59 18.78 -3.17 -1.25
N GLY A 60 18.03 -2.15 -0.86
CA GLY A 60 16.59 -2.23 -0.61
C GLY A 60 15.95 -0.85 -0.58
N GLY A 61 14.62 -0.83 -0.59
CA GLY A 61 13.86 0.39 -0.66
C GLY A 61 12.48 0.16 -1.24
N GLY A 62 11.75 1.25 -1.43
CA GLY A 62 10.39 1.25 -1.94
C GLY A 62 9.84 2.67 -1.84
N SER A 63 8.54 2.77 -1.68
CA SER A 63 7.86 4.06 -1.59
C SER A 63 7.23 4.27 -0.21
N GLY A 64 6.82 5.50 0.05
CA GLY A 64 6.04 5.88 1.23
C GLY A 64 5.14 7.07 0.93
N VAL A 65 4.31 7.44 1.90
CA VAL A 65 3.48 8.64 1.82
C VAL A 65 3.44 9.35 3.17
N VAL A 66 3.74 10.64 3.18
CA VAL A 66 3.63 11.50 4.35
C VAL A 66 2.16 11.74 4.65
N ILE A 67 1.77 11.57 5.91
CA ILE A 67 0.37 11.66 6.38
C ILE A 67 0.14 12.77 7.40
N SER A 68 1.19 13.52 7.76
CA SER A 68 1.08 14.66 8.67
C SER A 68 2.23 15.66 8.46
N PRO A 69 2.03 16.96 8.79
CA PRO A 69 3.04 18.00 8.58
C PRO A 69 4.27 17.83 9.47
N ASP A 70 4.08 17.23 10.65
CA ASP A 70 5.15 16.70 11.48
C ASP A 70 5.65 15.35 10.92
N GLY A 71 5.79 15.21 9.61
CA GLY A 71 6.50 14.17 8.87
C GLY A 71 6.33 12.71 9.31
N TYR A 72 5.18 12.33 9.88
CA TYR A 72 4.85 10.90 9.97
C TYR A 72 4.47 10.41 8.57
N ALA A 73 4.99 9.24 8.20
CA ALA A 73 4.70 8.64 6.91
C ALA A 73 4.38 7.16 7.02
N LEU A 74 3.48 6.71 6.15
CA LEU A 74 3.13 5.30 5.98
C LEU A 74 3.96 4.69 4.86
N THR A 75 4.25 3.41 5.02
CA THR A 75 4.85 2.53 4.01
C THR A 75 4.52 1.08 4.38
N ASN A 76 5.01 0.11 3.62
CA ASN A 76 4.87 -1.29 3.98
C ASN A 76 5.96 -1.75 4.96
N PHE A 77 5.62 -2.75 5.78
CA PHE A 77 6.58 -3.41 6.65
C PHE A 77 7.72 -4.05 5.84
N HIS A 78 7.39 -4.72 4.72
CA HIS A 78 8.40 -5.35 3.89
C HIS A 78 9.41 -4.36 3.26
N VAL A 79 9.01 -3.09 3.07
CA VAL A 79 9.88 -2.02 2.54
C VAL A 79 10.90 -1.57 3.60
N VAL A 80 10.47 -1.37 4.85
CA VAL A 80 11.35 -0.88 5.91
C VAL A 80 12.18 -1.98 6.56
N ARG A 81 11.73 -3.24 6.50
CA ARG A 81 12.46 -4.39 7.08
C ARG A 81 13.95 -4.43 6.66
N PRO A 82 14.32 -4.38 5.37
CA PRO A 82 15.72 -4.36 4.97
C PRO A 82 16.44 -3.06 5.32
N CYS A 83 15.71 -1.95 5.50
CA CYS A 83 16.31 -0.66 5.86
C CYS A 83 16.78 -0.60 7.33
N GLY A 84 16.16 -1.38 8.21
CA GLY A 84 16.42 -1.36 9.64
C GLY A 84 15.72 -0.20 10.36
N HIS A 85 16.35 0.34 11.41
CA HIS A 85 15.71 1.34 12.27
C HIS A 85 15.80 2.77 11.76
N ALA A 86 16.68 3.05 10.81
CA ALA A 86 16.78 4.36 10.17
C ALA A 86 17.10 4.22 8.69
N MET A 87 16.61 5.19 7.93
CA MET A 87 16.61 5.18 6.47
C MET A 87 16.70 6.60 5.94
N LYS A 88 16.94 6.73 4.63
CA LYS A 88 16.81 7.99 3.91
C LYS A 88 15.53 8.01 3.12
N CYS A 89 14.88 9.17 3.08
CA CYS A 89 13.67 9.41 2.32
C CYS A 89 13.88 10.58 1.36
N GLY A 90 13.78 10.33 0.05
CA GLY A 90 13.74 11.39 -0.98
C GLY A 90 12.32 11.91 -1.18
N MET A 91 12.18 13.21 -1.42
CA MET A 91 10.89 13.86 -1.72
C MET A 91 10.96 14.65 -3.03
N ALA A 92 9.81 14.99 -3.60
CA ALA A 92 9.70 15.66 -4.90
C ALA A 92 10.35 17.07 -4.96
N ASP A 93 10.77 17.62 -3.81
CA ASP A 93 11.59 18.84 -3.71
C ASP A 93 13.09 18.60 -3.97
N GLY A 94 13.47 17.37 -4.32
CA GLY A 94 14.84 16.96 -4.60
C GLY A 94 15.68 16.73 -3.35
N GLN A 95 15.12 16.85 -2.14
CA GLN A 95 15.85 16.73 -0.89
C GLN A 95 15.81 15.31 -0.32
N LEU A 96 16.88 14.96 0.43
CA LEU A 96 16.96 13.75 1.22
C LEU A 96 16.75 14.06 2.70
N TYR A 97 15.77 13.40 3.29
CA TYR A 97 15.45 13.49 4.70
C TYR A 97 15.90 12.24 5.44
N ASP A 98 16.37 12.41 6.67
CA ASP A 98 16.54 11.28 7.59
C ASP A 98 15.19 10.82 8.10
N ALA A 99 15.02 9.51 8.26
CA ALA A 99 13.82 8.96 8.88
C ALA A 99 14.15 7.81 9.84
N VAL A 100 13.32 7.66 10.87
CA VAL A 100 13.41 6.57 11.85
C VAL A 100 12.12 5.73 11.81
N LEU A 101 12.28 4.44 12.06
CA LEU A 101 11.14 3.54 12.27
C LEU A 101 10.42 3.91 13.58
N VAL A 102 9.09 4.05 13.49
CA VAL A 102 8.23 4.33 14.64
C VAL A 102 7.57 3.03 15.10
N GLY A 103 6.64 2.49 14.30
CA GLY A 103 5.82 1.33 14.63
C GLY A 103 5.67 0.41 13.42
N ILE A 104 5.38 -0.86 13.67
CA ILE A 104 5.20 -1.86 12.61
C ILE A 104 4.03 -2.78 12.88
N ASP A 105 3.41 -3.21 11.79
CA ASP A 105 2.46 -4.30 11.68
C ASP A 105 3.05 -5.38 10.77
N PRO A 106 3.68 -6.42 11.36
CA PRO A 106 4.32 -7.47 10.58
C PRO A 106 3.34 -8.34 9.80
N THR A 107 2.06 -8.35 10.17
CA THR A 107 1.02 -9.19 9.53
C THR A 107 0.30 -8.41 8.46
N GLY A 108 -0.22 -7.23 8.77
CA GLY A 108 -0.92 -6.35 7.83
C GLY A 108 0.00 -5.62 6.85
N ASP A 109 1.31 -5.83 6.94
CA ASP A 109 2.34 -5.26 6.09
C ASP A 109 2.38 -3.73 6.11
N VAL A 110 2.29 -3.13 7.29
CA VAL A 110 2.28 -1.67 7.45
C VAL A 110 3.44 -1.25 8.35
N ALA A 111 4.07 -0.14 8.02
CA ALA A 111 5.01 0.53 8.89
C ALA A 111 4.72 2.02 8.96
N LEU A 112 5.00 2.58 10.12
CA LEU A 112 5.00 4.01 10.35
C LEU A 112 6.44 4.46 10.58
N ILE A 113 6.86 5.47 9.83
CA ILE A 113 8.17 6.12 9.97
C ILE A 113 7.97 7.60 10.31
N ARG A 114 9.02 8.26 10.80
CA ARG A 114 9.04 9.71 11.05
C ARG A 114 10.26 10.30 10.36
N LEU A 115 10.02 11.25 9.45
CA LEU A 115 11.05 12.04 8.77
C LEU A 115 11.60 13.14 9.69
N PHE A 116 12.76 13.70 9.39
CA PHE A 116 13.38 14.81 10.12
C PHE A 116 14.03 15.80 9.14
N GLY A 117 14.09 17.07 9.54
CA GLY A 117 14.70 18.15 8.75
C GLY A 117 13.77 19.35 8.52
N ARG A 118 12.47 19.19 8.79
CA ARG A 118 11.45 20.23 8.77
C ARG A 118 10.20 19.79 9.56
N ASP A 119 9.23 20.69 9.65
CA ASP A 119 8.04 20.59 10.51
C ASP A 119 6.75 21.00 9.78
N ASP A 120 6.87 21.26 8.48
CA ASP A 120 5.81 21.65 7.54
C ASP A 120 5.77 20.71 6.31
N PHE A 121 6.00 19.41 6.52
CA PHE A 121 6.04 18.46 5.41
C PHE A 121 4.72 18.47 4.60
N PRO A 122 4.78 18.49 3.26
CA PRO A 122 3.60 18.21 2.43
C PRO A 122 3.09 16.80 2.74
N HIS A 123 1.79 16.65 2.85
CA HIS A 123 1.18 15.41 3.33
C HIS A 123 -0.15 15.11 2.65
N ALA A 124 -0.44 13.81 2.52
CA ALA A 124 -1.68 13.32 1.97
C ALA A 124 -2.81 13.39 3.01
N ARG A 125 -4.00 13.75 2.54
CA ARG A 125 -5.24 13.59 3.32
C ARG A 125 -5.66 12.13 3.30
N LEU A 126 -5.88 11.55 4.48
CA LEU A 126 -6.46 10.22 4.60
C LEU A 126 -7.94 10.25 4.20
N ALA A 127 -8.29 9.69 3.05
CA ALA A 127 -9.67 9.59 2.57
C ALA A 127 -10.44 8.48 3.29
N ASP A 128 -11.69 8.26 2.90
CA ASP A 128 -12.54 7.21 3.45
C ASP A 128 -12.60 6.03 2.46
N SER A 129 -11.80 4.99 2.70
CA SER A 129 -11.76 3.82 1.80
C SER A 129 -13.03 2.99 1.81
N ASP A 130 -13.90 3.13 2.82
CA ASP A 130 -15.19 2.42 2.87
C ASP A 130 -16.23 3.06 1.94
N ARG A 131 -15.94 4.24 1.38
CA ARG A 131 -16.78 4.94 0.38
C ARG A 131 -16.32 4.73 -1.06
N VAL A 132 -15.22 4.02 -1.25
CA VAL A 132 -14.68 3.72 -2.58
C VAL A 132 -15.55 2.67 -3.24
N GLU A 133 -15.83 2.84 -4.53
CA GLU A 133 -16.66 1.94 -5.33
C GLU A 133 -15.85 1.30 -6.47
N VAL A 134 -16.30 0.14 -6.93
CA VAL A 134 -15.71 -0.51 -8.11
C VAL A 134 -16.00 0.36 -9.33
N GLY A 135 -14.96 0.68 -10.11
CA GLY A 135 -15.02 1.62 -11.23
C GLY A 135 -14.46 3.01 -10.92
N ASP A 136 -14.26 3.36 -9.65
CA ASP A 136 -13.60 4.60 -9.27
C ASP A 136 -12.19 4.68 -9.86
N TRP A 137 -11.83 5.86 -10.35
CA TRP A 137 -10.48 6.13 -10.82
C TRP A 137 -9.51 6.12 -9.65
N CYS A 138 -8.36 5.47 -9.84
CA CYS A 138 -7.31 5.43 -8.84
C CYS A 138 -5.91 5.55 -9.44
N PHE A 139 -5.01 6.06 -8.63
CA PHE A 139 -3.66 6.43 -9.03
C PHE A 139 -2.66 5.87 -8.03
N ALA A 140 -1.85 4.91 -8.47
CA ALA A 140 -0.76 4.39 -7.66
C ALA A 140 0.48 5.22 -7.94
N MET A 141 1.04 5.84 -6.90
CA MET A 141 2.30 6.56 -7.00
C MET A 141 3.41 5.87 -6.25
N GLY A 142 4.63 6.07 -6.72
CA GLY A 142 5.81 5.66 -5.99
C GLY A 142 7.09 6.10 -6.66
N ASN A 143 8.16 6.07 -5.88
CA ASN A 143 9.47 6.42 -6.35
C ASN A 143 10.52 5.36 -6.02
N PRO A 144 10.65 4.37 -6.90
CA PRO A 144 11.66 3.36 -6.77
C PRO A 144 12.81 3.49 -7.74
N PHE A 145 13.95 2.93 -7.34
CA PHE A 145 15.08 2.63 -8.23
C PHE A 145 15.67 3.82 -8.98
N LEU A 146 15.42 5.05 -8.51
CA LEU A 146 16.00 6.26 -9.10
C LEU A 146 15.65 6.40 -10.58
N LEU A 147 14.51 5.85 -11.02
CA LEU A 147 13.99 6.11 -12.37
C LEU A 147 13.86 7.62 -12.62
N ALA A 148 13.67 8.38 -11.53
CA ALA A 148 13.84 9.82 -11.50
C ALA A 148 14.91 10.19 -10.45
N VAL A 149 16.04 10.74 -10.91
CA VAL A 149 17.13 11.22 -10.04
C VAL A 149 16.77 12.45 -9.21
N ASP A 150 15.67 13.12 -9.55
CA ASP A 150 15.12 14.31 -8.88
C ASP A 150 14.07 13.97 -7.81
N PHE A 151 13.92 12.69 -7.48
CA PHE A 151 12.96 12.14 -6.55
C PHE A 151 11.47 12.43 -6.87
N ARG A 152 11.13 12.82 -8.10
CA ARG A 152 9.72 12.89 -8.53
C ARG A 152 9.15 11.48 -8.69
N PRO A 153 7.97 11.19 -8.12
CA PRO A 153 7.39 9.86 -8.21
C PRO A 153 6.88 9.55 -9.62
N THR A 154 6.85 8.27 -9.94
CA THR A 154 6.08 7.73 -11.05
C THR A 154 4.63 7.59 -10.64
N VAL A 155 3.71 7.79 -11.60
CA VAL A 155 2.27 7.58 -11.41
C VAL A 155 1.79 6.52 -12.40
N THR A 156 1.01 5.57 -11.91
CA THR A 156 0.26 4.62 -12.72
C THR A 156 -1.23 4.83 -12.45
N TYR A 157 -2.03 4.72 -13.50
CA TYR A 157 -3.46 4.99 -13.47
C TYR A 157 -4.23 3.71 -13.76
N GLY A 158 -5.39 3.56 -13.11
CA GLY A 158 -6.33 2.48 -13.33
C GLY A 158 -7.65 2.78 -12.62
N ILE A 159 -8.43 1.73 -12.40
CA ILE A 159 -9.67 1.76 -11.65
C ILE A 159 -9.59 0.86 -10.42
N VAL A 160 -10.49 1.09 -9.49
CA VAL A 160 -10.79 0.15 -8.43
C VAL A 160 -11.53 -1.03 -9.04
N SER A 161 -10.91 -2.21 -9.01
CA SER A 161 -11.47 -3.46 -9.54
C SER A 161 -12.21 -4.27 -8.48
N GLY A 162 -12.05 -3.90 -7.20
CA GLY A 162 -12.70 -4.59 -6.08
C GLY A 162 -12.40 -3.89 -4.77
N THR A 163 -13.37 -3.91 -3.86
CA THR A 163 -13.21 -3.42 -2.49
C THR A 163 -13.37 -4.56 -1.50
N HIS A 164 -12.93 -4.34 -0.27
CA HIS A 164 -13.00 -5.32 0.82
C HIS A 164 -12.48 -6.72 0.45
N ARG A 165 -11.41 -6.78 -0.34
CA ARG A 165 -10.79 -8.03 -0.73
C ARG A 165 -9.95 -8.55 0.42
N TYR A 166 -10.06 -9.85 0.67
CA TYR A 166 -9.21 -10.59 1.57
C TYR A 166 -8.12 -11.31 0.77
N GLN A 167 -6.85 -11.04 1.07
CA GLN A 167 -5.70 -11.75 0.51
C GLN A 167 -5.01 -12.54 1.62
N TYR A 168 -5.20 -13.85 1.58
CA TYR A 168 -4.56 -14.77 2.51
C TYR A 168 -3.03 -14.77 2.31
N PRO A 169 -2.25 -15.32 3.27
CA PRO A 169 -0.81 -15.19 3.25
C PRO A 169 -0.07 -15.84 2.08
N ALA A 170 -0.71 -16.74 1.32
CA ALA A 170 -0.23 -17.34 0.07
C ALA A 170 1.27 -17.70 0.04
N GLY A 171 1.77 -18.38 1.09
CA GLY A 171 3.17 -18.80 1.20
C GLY A 171 4.13 -17.73 1.74
N THR A 172 3.60 -16.62 2.25
CA THR A 172 4.33 -15.51 2.88
C THR A 172 3.80 -15.28 4.32
N LEU A 173 4.40 -14.35 5.09
CA LEU A 173 3.85 -13.95 6.39
C LEU A 173 2.73 -12.90 6.31
N LEU A 174 2.60 -12.20 5.19
CA LEU A 174 1.78 -10.99 5.12
C LEU A 174 0.34 -11.36 4.75
N GLU A 175 -0.62 -10.76 5.40
CA GLU A 175 -2.05 -10.99 5.21
C GLU A 175 -2.72 -9.66 4.97
N TYR A 176 -3.38 -9.48 3.83
CA TYR A 176 -4.16 -8.25 3.60
C TYR A 176 -5.60 -8.56 3.91
N THR A 177 -5.95 -8.28 5.16
CA THR A 177 -7.26 -8.59 5.71
C THR A 177 -8.36 -7.80 5.00
N ASP A 178 -8.09 -6.54 4.69
CA ASP A 178 -8.92 -5.66 3.87
C ASP A 178 -8.03 -4.86 2.90
N CYS A 179 -8.25 -5.07 1.60
CA CYS A 179 -7.54 -4.34 0.56
C CYS A 179 -8.45 -3.92 -0.59
N ILE A 180 -8.02 -2.85 -1.23
CA ILE A 180 -8.54 -2.36 -2.50
C ILE A 180 -7.80 -3.10 -3.60
N GLN A 181 -8.54 -3.75 -4.47
CA GLN A 181 -8.03 -4.34 -5.70
C GLN A 181 -8.09 -3.31 -6.81
N THR A 182 -7.04 -3.23 -7.62
CA THR A 182 -6.92 -2.30 -8.74
C THR A 182 -6.20 -2.93 -9.93
N ASP A 183 -6.46 -2.42 -11.12
CA ASP A 183 -5.68 -2.70 -12.34
C ASP A 183 -4.57 -1.65 -12.59
N ALA A 184 -4.50 -0.60 -11.77
CA ALA A 184 -3.36 0.31 -11.75
C ALA A 184 -2.08 -0.49 -11.47
N SER A 185 -1.05 -0.26 -12.28
CA SER A 185 0.18 -1.04 -12.22
C SER A 185 0.88 -0.86 -10.88
N ILE A 186 0.87 -1.89 -10.03
CA ILE A 186 1.69 -2.00 -8.83
C ILE A 186 2.87 -2.93 -9.09
N ASN A 187 4.05 -2.48 -8.68
CA ASN A 187 5.32 -3.19 -8.82
C ASN A 187 6.16 -2.95 -7.55
N PRO A 188 7.28 -3.68 -7.33
CA PRO A 188 8.11 -3.52 -6.13
C PRO A 188 8.51 -2.08 -5.84
N GLY A 189 8.42 -1.24 -6.85
CA GLY A 189 8.85 0.11 -6.75
C GLY A 189 7.81 1.13 -6.25
N ASN A 190 6.53 0.98 -6.59
CA ASN A 190 5.48 1.78 -5.94
C ASN A 190 4.87 1.10 -4.70
N SER A 191 5.30 -0.13 -4.36
CA SER A 191 5.04 -0.76 -3.06
C SER A 191 5.46 0.16 -1.90
N GLY A 192 4.61 0.26 -0.89
CA GLY A 192 4.68 1.20 0.22
C GLY A 192 4.18 2.60 -0.11
N GLY A 193 4.04 2.94 -1.39
CA GLY A 193 3.52 4.22 -1.87
C GLY A 193 1.99 4.30 -1.79
N PRO A 194 1.41 5.47 -2.07
CA PRO A 194 -0.01 5.68 -1.97
C PRO A 194 -0.80 5.16 -3.17
N LEU A 195 -2.01 4.68 -2.90
CA LEU A 195 -3.11 4.63 -3.86
C LEU A 195 -4.03 5.82 -3.58
N PHE A 196 -4.14 6.74 -4.54
CA PHE A 196 -4.99 7.92 -4.46
C PHE A 196 -6.31 7.73 -5.22
N ASP A 197 -7.39 8.32 -4.71
CA ASP A 197 -8.61 8.57 -5.48
C ASP A 197 -8.45 9.74 -6.47
N ALA A 198 -9.46 9.98 -7.30
CA ALA A 198 -9.46 11.09 -8.28
C ALA A 198 -9.35 12.50 -7.67
N ALA A 199 -9.65 12.65 -6.38
CA ALA A 199 -9.50 13.90 -5.64
C ALA A 199 -8.14 14.04 -4.93
N GLY A 200 -7.24 13.06 -5.10
CA GLY A 200 -5.92 13.03 -4.44
C GLY A 200 -6.00 12.61 -2.96
N GLY A 201 -7.13 12.04 -2.54
CA GLY A 201 -7.30 11.44 -1.22
C GLY A 201 -6.63 10.07 -1.13
N LEU A 202 -5.87 9.83 -0.06
CA LEU A 202 -5.20 8.55 0.16
C LEU A 202 -6.24 7.49 0.55
N ILE A 203 -6.47 6.51 -0.32
CA ILE A 203 -7.44 5.41 -0.11
C ILE A 203 -6.76 4.09 0.27
N GLY A 204 -5.46 3.91 -0.01
CA GLY A 204 -4.72 2.74 0.42
C GLY A 204 -3.20 2.85 0.28
N ILE A 205 -2.47 1.86 0.77
CA ILE A 205 -1.02 1.71 0.61
C ILE A 205 -0.72 0.55 -0.33
N ASN A 206 -0.10 0.82 -1.47
CA ASN A 206 0.22 -0.16 -2.50
C ASN A 206 1.09 -1.26 -1.91
N GLY A 207 0.70 -2.53 -2.03
CA GLY A 207 1.41 -3.61 -1.34
C GLY A 207 1.82 -4.75 -2.25
N ARG A 208 0.85 -5.37 -2.94
CA ARG A 208 1.04 -6.61 -3.71
C ARG A 208 0.53 -6.46 -5.13
N GLY A 209 1.35 -6.84 -6.10
CA GLY A 209 0.86 -7.23 -7.43
C GLY A 209 0.56 -8.73 -7.46
N SER A 210 -0.37 -9.15 -8.32
CA SER A 210 -0.55 -10.55 -8.69
C SER A 210 0.42 -10.86 -9.83
N PHE A 211 1.30 -11.85 -9.62
CA PHE A 211 2.37 -12.17 -10.57
C PHE A 211 2.37 -13.65 -10.98
N GLU A 212 2.54 -13.89 -12.28
CA GLU A 212 2.74 -15.20 -12.89
C GLU A 212 4.21 -15.43 -13.31
N LYS A 213 4.49 -16.62 -13.85
CA LYS A 213 5.79 -17.03 -14.42
C LYS A 213 6.97 -16.76 -13.47
N ARG A 214 6.85 -17.23 -12.22
CA ARG A 214 7.83 -17.04 -11.15
C ARG A 214 8.05 -15.56 -10.78
N GLY A 215 6.99 -14.78 -10.72
CA GLY A 215 7.04 -13.38 -10.27
C GLY A 215 7.41 -12.36 -11.36
N ARG A 216 7.42 -12.77 -12.63
CA ARG A 216 7.93 -11.94 -13.75
C ARG A 216 6.85 -11.21 -14.53
N VAL A 217 5.60 -11.67 -14.48
CA VAL A 217 4.50 -11.09 -15.26
C VAL A 217 3.41 -10.64 -14.32
N ASN A 218 3.15 -9.33 -14.23
CA ASN A 218 1.96 -8.83 -13.57
C ASN A 218 0.74 -9.21 -14.42
N VAL A 219 -0.27 -9.83 -13.81
CA VAL A 219 -1.48 -10.30 -14.54
C VAL A 219 -2.59 -9.25 -14.64
N GLY A 220 -2.29 -7.98 -14.32
CA GLY A 220 -3.24 -6.87 -14.38
C GLY A 220 -4.11 -6.73 -13.12
N VAL A 221 -3.69 -7.31 -12.00
CA VAL A 221 -4.40 -7.20 -10.71
C VAL A 221 -3.40 -6.90 -9.62
N ALA A 222 -3.69 -5.89 -8.81
CA ALA A 222 -2.90 -5.51 -7.67
C ALA A 222 -3.77 -5.11 -6.47
N TYR A 223 -3.13 -4.99 -5.31
CA TYR A 223 -3.77 -4.78 -4.03
C TYR A 223 -3.06 -3.71 -3.21
N ALA A 224 -3.86 -2.79 -2.68
CA ALA A 224 -3.45 -1.77 -1.71
C ALA A 224 -4.18 -2.00 -0.39
N VAL A 225 -3.46 -1.98 0.73
CA VAL A 225 -4.05 -2.11 2.07
C VAL A 225 -4.94 -0.90 2.32
N SER A 226 -6.22 -1.11 2.64
CA SER A 226 -7.20 -0.04 2.76
C SER A 226 -6.82 0.96 3.86
N ILE A 227 -6.96 2.26 3.61
CA ILE A 227 -6.53 3.27 4.58
C ILE A 227 -7.35 3.22 5.88
N ASN A 228 -8.64 2.87 5.82
CA ASN A 228 -9.47 2.76 7.04
C ASN A 228 -9.02 1.61 7.94
N GLN A 229 -8.57 0.48 7.37
CA GLN A 229 -7.93 -0.56 8.17
C GLN A 229 -6.70 0.02 8.88
N ILE A 230 -5.81 0.71 8.15
CA ILE A 230 -4.58 1.29 8.74
C ILE A 230 -4.91 2.28 9.85
N LYS A 231 -5.97 3.09 9.71
CA LYS A 231 -6.43 4.03 10.74
C LYS A 231 -6.71 3.35 12.08
N ASN A 232 -7.23 2.12 12.09
CA ASN A 232 -7.46 1.38 13.33
C ASN A 232 -6.16 1.10 14.10
N PHE A 233 -5.04 0.93 13.39
CA PHE A 233 -3.73 0.63 13.98
C PHE A 233 -2.87 1.88 14.24
N LEU A 234 -3.15 3.02 13.59
CA LEU A 234 -2.34 4.25 13.67
C LEU A 234 -2.02 4.70 15.10
N GLY A 235 -2.98 4.61 16.03
CA GLY A 235 -2.76 5.00 17.42
C GLY A 235 -1.67 4.15 18.11
N GLN A 236 -1.65 2.84 17.86
CA GLN A 236 -0.64 1.94 18.41
C GLN A 236 0.70 2.07 17.67
N LEU A 237 0.66 2.23 16.35
CA LEU A 237 1.85 2.48 15.52
C LEU A 237 2.57 3.76 15.96
N ARG A 238 1.84 4.87 16.15
CA ARG A 238 2.38 6.14 16.70
C ARG A 238 2.98 5.97 18.10
N GLY A 239 2.45 5.02 18.88
CA GLY A 239 3.01 4.62 20.16
C GLY A 239 4.24 3.73 20.06
N GLY A 240 4.83 3.54 18.88
CA GLY A 240 6.06 2.80 18.68
C GLY A 240 5.95 1.28 18.85
N ARG A 241 4.74 0.73 18.76
CA ARG A 241 4.47 -0.69 19.03
C ARG A 241 4.75 -1.58 17.83
N ILE A 242 5.02 -2.84 18.12
CA ILE A 242 4.80 -3.95 17.21
C ILE A 242 3.34 -4.35 17.41
N VAL A 243 2.49 -4.03 16.44
CA VAL A 243 1.06 -4.29 16.52
C VAL A 243 0.75 -5.69 16.03
N ASP A 244 -0.41 -6.19 16.44
CA ASP A 244 -0.90 -7.50 16.04
C ASP A 244 -2.38 -7.39 15.71
N HIS A 245 -2.80 -8.19 14.75
CA HIS A 245 -4.19 -8.31 14.37
C HIS A 245 -4.97 -9.06 15.43
N ALA A 246 -6.28 -8.83 15.45
CA ALA A 246 -7.20 -9.49 16.34
C ALA A 246 -7.59 -10.88 15.85
N THR A 247 -7.86 -11.77 16.80
CA THR A 247 -8.61 -13.01 16.56
C THR A 247 -9.77 -13.12 17.55
N LEU A 248 -10.87 -13.74 17.10
CA LEU A 248 -11.96 -14.16 17.96
C LEU A 248 -11.56 -15.37 18.82
N GLY A 249 -10.54 -16.12 18.40
CA GLY A 249 -10.23 -17.44 18.95
C GLY A 249 -11.29 -18.47 18.59
N ALA A 250 -11.87 -18.36 17.39
CA ALA A 250 -12.84 -19.30 16.86
C ALA A 250 -12.51 -19.62 15.40
N LEU A 251 -12.76 -20.86 15.00
CA LEU A 251 -12.73 -21.31 13.61
C LEU A 251 -14.15 -21.27 13.06
N VAL A 252 -14.29 -20.80 11.83
CA VAL A 252 -15.58 -20.75 11.15
C VAL A 252 -15.50 -21.35 9.75
N SER A 253 -16.57 -22.03 9.36
CA SER A 253 -16.76 -22.59 8.02
C SER A 253 -18.16 -22.29 7.50
N SER A 254 -18.41 -22.69 6.27
CA SER A 254 -19.77 -22.75 5.72
C SER A 254 -20.33 -24.14 5.96
N ASN A 255 -21.53 -24.23 6.55
CA ASN A 255 -22.27 -25.49 6.64
C ASN A 255 -22.95 -25.85 5.30
N GLU A 256 -23.68 -26.97 5.26
CA GLU A 256 -24.41 -27.45 4.08
C GLU A 256 -25.44 -26.45 3.54
N ASP A 257 -26.02 -25.61 4.41
CA ASP A 257 -26.95 -24.54 4.05
C ASP A 257 -26.26 -23.23 3.60
N GLY A 258 -24.92 -23.22 3.52
CA GLY A 258 -24.12 -22.05 3.18
C GLY A 258 -23.99 -21.00 4.29
N ARG A 259 -24.43 -21.29 5.52
CA ARG A 259 -24.34 -20.39 6.67
C ARG A 259 -22.95 -20.43 7.31
N VAL A 260 -22.49 -19.30 7.84
CA VAL A 260 -21.20 -19.22 8.53
C VAL A 260 -21.36 -19.73 9.96
N VAL A 261 -20.79 -20.88 10.27
CA VAL A 261 -20.93 -21.54 11.57
C VAL A 261 -19.59 -21.67 12.29
N VAL A 262 -19.62 -21.77 13.61
CA VAL A 262 -18.45 -21.99 14.45
C VAL A 262 -18.08 -23.48 14.48
N ASP A 263 -16.92 -23.83 13.94
CA ASP A 263 -16.38 -25.20 13.97
C ASP A 263 -15.58 -25.49 15.24
N ASP A 264 -14.99 -24.45 15.84
CA ASP A 264 -14.24 -24.57 17.07
C ASP A 264 -14.16 -23.20 17.74
N VAL A 265 -14.04 -23.18 19.06
CA VAL A 265 -13.86 -21.96 19.84
C VAL A 265 -12.97 -22.26 21.04
N LEU A 266 -11.87 -21.51 21.13
CA LEU A 266 -10.93 -21.61 22.23
C LEU A 266 -11.63 -21.25 23.54
N GLU A 267 -11.66 -22.17 24.50
CA GLU A 267 -12.32 -21.98 25.80
C GLU A 267 -11.78 -20.77 26.58
N ARG A 268 -10.49 -20.46 26.38
CA ARG A 268 -9.84 -19.30 26.99
C ARG A 268 -10.23 -17.95 26.37
N SER A 269 -10.91 -17.94 25.21
CA SER A 269 -11.30 -16.71 24.51
C SER A 269 -12.42 -15.98 25.23
N ASP A 270 -12.52 -14.67 25.03
CA ASP A 270 -13.66 -13.90 25.53
C ASP A 270 -14.96 -14.31 24.83
N ALA A 271 -14.89 -14.71 23.55
CA ALA A 271 -16.05 -15.21 22.80
C ALA A 271 -16.72 -16.41 23.49
N TYR A 272 -15.92 -17.39 23.91
CA TYR A 272 -16.43 -18.54 24.67
C TYR A 272 -17.07 -18.10 26.00
N ARG A 273 -16.40 -17.23 26.76
CA ARG A 273 -16.94 -16.69 28.03
C ARG A 273 -18.24 -15.91 27.84
N ARG A 274 -18.41 -15.27 26.68
CA ARG A 274 -19.61 -14.53 26.26
C ARG A 274 -20.72 -15.43 25.72
N GLY A 275 -20.49 -16.74 25.66
CA GLY A 275 -21.51 -17.74 25.35
C GLY A 275 -21.43 -18.33 23.95
N LEU A 276 -20.47 -17.92 23.09
CA LEU A 276 -20.26 -18.53 21.77
C LEU A 276 -19.85 -20.00 21.92
N ARG A 277 -20.43 -20.90 21.13
CA ARG A 277 -20.16 -22.35 21.16
C ARG A 277 -20.05 -22.90 19.73
N TYR A 278 -19.56 -24.13 19.66
CA TYR A 278 -19.62 -24.97 18.47
C TYR A 278 -21.04 -25.00 17.88
N GLY A 279 -21.14 -24.90 16.56
CA GLY A 279 -22.41 -24.93 15.82
C GLY A 279 -23.17 -23.61 15.78
N ASP A 280 -22.75 -22.58 16.52
CA ASP A 280 -23.38 -21.27 16.44
C ASP A 280 -23.20 -20.66 15.05
N GLU A 281 -24.27 -20.09 14.51
CA GLU A 281 -24.21 -19.32 13.26
C GLU A 281 -23.78 -17.88 13.55
N ILE A 282 -22.72 -17.41 12.91
CA ILE A 282 -22.29 -16.02 12.97
C ILE A 282 -23.16 -15.19 12.02
N VAL A 283 -23.90 -14.22 12.58
CA VAL A 283 -24.84 -13.37 11.83
C VAL A 283 -24.20 -12.04 11.45
N SER A 284 -23.54 -11.40 12.42
CA SER A 284 -22.81 -10.15 12.17
C SER A 284 -21.62 -10.00 13.11
N PHE A 285 -20.58 -9.34 12.63
CA PHE A 285 -19.37 -9.08 13.39
C PHE A 285 -18.87 -7.66 13.14
N GLY A 286 -18.62 -6.89 14.20
CA GLY A 286 -18.16 -5.51 14.09
C GLY A 286 -19.15 -4.61 13.35
N GLY A 287 -20.46 -4.92 13.40
CA GLY A 287 -21.51 -4.20 12.66
C GLY A 287 -21.67 -4.62 11.20
N ARG A 288 -20.83 -5.51 10.66
CA ARG A 288 -20.93 -6.03 9.29
C ARG A 288 -21.71 -7.35 9.28
N ALA A 289 -22.64 -7.50 8.34
CA ALA A 289 -23.33 -8.77 8.12
C ALA A 289 -22.36 -9.81 7.57
N ILE A 290 -22.42 -11.04 8.08
CA ILE A 290 -21.49 -12.10 7.71
C ILE A 290 -22.26 -13.20 6.99
N SER A 291 -21.92 -13.39 5.71
CA SER A 291 -22.50 -14.42 4.84
C SER A 291 -21.49 -15.44 4.34
N THR A 292 -20.19 -15.19 4.49
CA THR A 292 -19.13 -16.11 4.08
C THR A 292 -17.99 -16.14 5.11
N PRO A 293 -17.25 -17.27 5.24
CA PRO A 293 -16.08 -17.35 6.10
C PRO A 293 -14.99 -16.34 5.74
N ASN A 294 -14.82 -16.03 4.45
CA ASN A 294 -13.88 -15.01 4.01
C ASN A 294 -14.34 -13.60 4.39
N GLY A 295 -15.64 -13.32 4.32
CA GLY A 295 -16.22 -12.07 4.83
C GLY A 295 -16.01 -11.92 6.34
N PHE A 296 -16.12 -13.01 7.10
CA PHE A 296 -15.77 -13.01 8.53
C PHE A 296 -14.29 -12.71 8.77
N LYS A 297 -13.38 -13.37 8.05
CA LYS A 297 -11.92 -13.13 8.17
C LYS A 297 -11.54 -11.70 7.80
N ASN A 298 -12.11 -11.16 6.73
CA ASN A 298 -11.96 -9.75 6.36
C ASN A 298 -12.41 -8.83 7.49
N ALA A 299 -13.65 -8.99 7.99
CA ALA A 299 -14.19 -8.15 9.04
C ALA A 299 -13.45 -8.29 10.38
N LEU A 300 -12.93 -9.47 10.71
CA LEU A 300 -12.13 -9.71 11.90
C LEU A 300 -10.75 -9.08 11.81
N GLY A 301 -10.10 -9.25 10.66
CA GLY A 301 -8.72 -8.88 10.45
C GLY A 301 -8.46 -7.38 10.49
N ILE A 302 -9.45 -6.51 10.23
CA ILE A 302 -9.24 -5.05 10.31
C ILE A 302 -9.03 -4.51 11.74
N TYR A 303 -9.25 -5.34 12.76
CA TYR A 303 -9.20 -4.92 14.15
C TYR A 303 -7.83 -5.19 14.79
N PRO A 304 -7.28 -4.24 15.55
CA PRO A 304 -6.14 -4.49 16.41
C PRO A 304 -6.49 -5.38 17.60
N LYS A 305 -5.51 -6.15 18.09
CA LYS A 305 -5.69 -6.92 19.33
C LYS A 305 -6.17 -6.05 20.49
N GLY A 306 -7.02 -6.63 21.34
CA GLY A 306 -7.53 -6.00 22.56
C GLY A 306 -8.77 -5.12 22.36
N TRP A 307 -9.18 -4.86 21.12
CA TRP A 307 -10.42 -4.15 20.80
C TRP A 307 -11.66 -4.90 21.28
N ARG A 308 -12.73 -4.16 21.55
CA ARG A 308 -14.05 -4.72 21.89
C ARG A 308 -14.99 -4.45 20.73
N VAL A 309 -15.64 -5.48 20.22
CA VAL A 309 -16.49 -5.40 19.04
C VAL A 309 -17.82 -6.11 19.26
N PRO A 310 -18.91 -5.64 18.65
CA PRO A 310 -20.19 -6.33 18.69
C PRO A 310 -20.12 -7.62 17.86
N LEU A 311 -20.65 -8.70 18.42
CA LEU A 311 -20.84 -9.99 17.77
C LEU A 311 -22.30 -10.41 17.93
N SER A 312 -22.94 -10.76 16.82
CA SER A 312 -24.26 -11.37 16.81
C SER A 312 -24.15 -12.80 16.29
N PHE A 313 -24.68 -13.75 17.03
CA PHE A 313 -24.73 -15.15 16.63
C PHE A 313 -26.11 -15.77 16.91
N ARG A 314 -26.39 -16.93 16.32
CA ARG A 314 -27.65 -17.64 16.46
C ARG A 314 -27.42 -19.08 16.90
N ARG A 315 -28.20 -19.53 17.88
CA ARG A 315 -28.26 -20.92 18.35
C ARG A 315 -29.72 -21.33 18.50
N ASP A 316 -30.09 -22.47 17.91
CA ASP A 316 -31.45 -23.03 17.98
C ASP A 316 -32.53 -21.99 17.63
N GLY A 317 -32.28 -21.19 16.60
CA GLY A 317 -33.17 -20.12 16.14
C GLY A 317 -33.14 -18.83 16.96
N ARG A 318 -32.53 -18.82 18.16
CA ARG A 318 -32.42 -17.64 19.02
C ARG A 318 -31.17 -16.82 18.70
N ARG A 319 -31.34 -15.50 18.54
CA ARG A 319 -30.25 -14.54 18.36
C ARG A 319 -29.66 -14.09 19.71
N TYR A 320 -28.34 -13.98 19.74
CA TYR A 320 -27.55 -13.45 20.85
C TYR A 320 -26.69 -12.31 20.35
N ASP A 321 -26.69 -11.19 21.07
CA ASP A 321 -25.88 -10.02 20.75
C ASP A 321 -24.98 -9.71 21.95
N VAL A 322 -23.66 -9.75 21.73
CA VAL A 322 -22.66 -9.62 22.79
C VAL A 322 -21.53 -8.69 22.35
N LEU A 323 -20.88 -8.05 23.31
CA LEU A 323 -19.63 -7.32 23.08
C LEU A 323 -18.45 -8.21 23.48
N VAL A 324 -17.59 -8.55 22.52
CA VAL A 324 -16.46 -9.47 22.73
C VAL A 324 -15.15 -8.71 22.67
N ARG A 325 -14.25 -8.98 23.63
CA ARG A 325 -12.86 -8.50 23.58
C ARG A 325 -12.00 -9.45 22.77
N LEU A 326 -11.38 -8.92 21.72
CA LEU A 326 -10.53 -9.70 20.82
C LEU A 326 -9.12 -9.88 21.42
N GLN A 327 -8.54 -11.05 21.21
CA GLN A 327 -7.16 -11.37 21.58
C GLN A 327 -6.23 -11.21 20.36
N GLY A 328 -4.91 -11.31 20.54
CA GLY A 328 -3.97 -11.28 19.42
C GLY A 328 -3.95 -12.63 18.69
N VAL A 329 -3.71 -12.59 17.38
CA VAL A 329 -3.49 -13.79 16.57
C VAL A 329 -2.25 -14.54 17.05
N HIS A 330 -1.20 -13.80 17.40
CA HIS A 330 0.11 -14.36 17.71
C HIS A 330 0.41 -14.29 19.22
N GLY A 331 1.18 -15.27 19.70
CA GLY A 331 1.87 -15.14 20.97
C GLY A 331 2.92 -14.01 20.93
N GLU A 332 3.34 -13.49 22.10
CA GLU A 332 4.33 -12.40 22.15
C GLU A 332 5.63 -12.76 21.42
N GLU A 333 6.20 -13.95 21.70
CA GLU A 333 7.45 -14.38 21.07
C GLU A 333 7.29 -14.61 19.57
N GLU A 334 6.18 -15.19 19.14
CA GLU A 334 5.88 -15.40 17.71
C GLU A 334 5.81 -14.08 16.95
N LEU A 335 5.12 -13.08 17.53
CA LEU A 335 5.03 -11.74 16.95
C LEU A 335 6.41 -11.07 16.85
N LEU A 336 7.25 -11.24 17.88
CA LEU A 336 8.62 -10.72 17.87
C LEU A 336 9.50 -11.40 16.80
N GLU A 337 9.34 -12.71 16.58
CA GLU A 337 10.05 -13.42 15.51
C GLU A 337 9.58 -12.98 14.11
N LYS A 338 8.28 -12.76 13.92
CA LYS A 338 7.73 -12.17 12.69
C LYS A 338 8.28 -10.78 12.42
N ALA A 339 8.34 -9.92 13.44
CA ALA A 339 8.93 -8.59 13.35
C ALA A 339 10.42 -8.61 12.95
N ARG A 340 11.17 -9.65 13.35
CA ARG A 340 12.58 -9.85 12.96
C ARG A 340 12.74 -10.44 11.56
N GLY A 341 11.66 -10.88 10.91
CA GLY A 341 11.68 -11.50 9.59
C GLY A 341 12.28 -12.91 9.55
N ARG A 342 12.30 -13.62 10.68
CA ARG A 342 12.89 -14.98 10.77
C ARG A 342 11.92 -16.11 10.39
N ALA A 343 10.64 -15.81 10.20
CA ALA A 343 9.64 -16.80 9.78
C ALA A 343 9.44 -16.77 8.25
N GLY A 344 10.26 -17.52 7.50
CA GLY A 344 10.00 -17.86 6.08
C GLY A 344 10.21 -16.74 5.05
N ASN A 345 10.69 -17.13 3.86
CA ASN A 345 10.98 -16.23 2.74
C ASN A 345 9.77 -15.37 2.36
N LEU A 346 9.92 -14.05 2.45
CA LEU A 346 8.98 -13.08 1.90
C LEU A 346 9.39 -12.79 0.43
N PRO A 347 8.47 -12.84 -0.56
CA PRO A 347 8.75 -12.37 -1.91
C PRO A 347 8.79 -10.82 -1.91
N MET A 348 9.48 -10.10 -2.79
CA MET A 348 10.43 -10.44 -3.85
C MET A 348 11.80 -9.83 -3.50
N PRO A 349 12.92 -10.53 -3.76
CA PRO A 349 14.17 -9.83 -3.99
C PRO A 349 13.97 -8.91 -5.20
N LEU A 350 14.51 -7.69 -5.13
CA LEU A 350 14.70 -6.85 -6.30
C LEU A 350 15.34 -7.69 -7.41
N PRO A 351 14.89 -7.59 -8.68
CA PRO A 351 15.71 -8.03 -9.78
C PRO A 351 17.04 -7.28 -9.63
N LYS A 352 18.14 -8.02 -9.48
CA LYS A 352 19.46 -7.39 -9.59
C LYS A 352 19.53 -6.78 -11.00
N PRO A 353 19.99 -5.52 -11.17
CA PRO A 353 20.37 -5.03 -12.48
C PRO A 353 21.29 -6.06 -13.11
N ASP A 354 21.01 -6.43 -14.36
CA ASP A 354 21.66 -7.54 -15.07
C ASP A 354 23.14 -7.64 -14.71
N GLN A 355 23.52 -8.67 -13.95
CA GLN A 355 24.88 -9.17 -14.05
C GLN A 355 24.96 -9.71 -15.48
N GLN A 356 25.60 -8.93 -16.35
CA GLN A 356 25.88 -9.28 -17.74
C GLN A 356 26.10 -10.80 -17.85
N ARG A 357 25.16 -11.48 -18.52
CA ARG A 357 25.37 -12.86 -18.95
C ARG A 357 26.68 -12.89 -19.71
N LYS A 358 27.61 -13.75 -19.27
CA LYS A 358 28.81 -14.05 -20.05
C LYS A 358 28.37 -14.53 -21.44
N PRO A 359 28.90 -14.00 -22.55
CA PRO A 359 28.57 -14.48 -23.89
C PRO A 359 29.01 -15.94 -24.04
N GLY A 360 28.12 -16.85 -24.41
CA GLY A 360 28.51 -18.24 -24.69
C GLY A 360 27.43 -19.33 -24.68
N GLU A 361 26.19 -19.07 -24.27
CA GLU A 361 25.12 -20.08 -24.33
C GLU A 361 24.10 -19.73 -25.42
N GLU A 362 24.06 -20.56 -26.47
CA GLU A 362 23.09 -20.46 -27.56
C GLU A 362 21.67 -20.85 -27.11
N PRO A 363 20.62 -20.11 -27.52
CA PRO A 363 19.26 -20.57 -27.41
C PRO A 363 18.83 -21.41 -28.63
N GLY A 364 18.23 -22.58 -28.37
CA GLY A 364 17.61 -23.42 -29.40
C GLY A 364 16.38 -22.77 -30.08
N PRO A 365 15.92 -23.32 -31.22
CA PRO A 365 15.13 -22.57 -32.19
C PRO A 365 13.63 -22.61 -31.92
N GLY A 366 12.96 -21.47 -32.15
CA GLY A 366 11.50 -21.43 -32.33
C GLY A 366 10.87 -20.08 -31.97
N GLY A 367 10.58 -19.24 -32.97
CA GLY A 367 9.72 -18.06 -32.81
C GLY A 367 9.85 -17.03 -33.95
N VAL A 368 8.76 -16.85 -34.70
CA VAL A 368 8.58 -16.03 -35.91
C VAL A 368 8.92 -14.52 -35.68
N PRO A 369 9.45 -13.77 -36.67
CA PRO A 369 9.84 -12.37 -36.47
C PRO A 369 8.63 -11.42 -36.42
N GLN A 370 8.58 -10.56 -35.41
CA GLN A 370 7.73 -9.35 -35.39
C GLN A 370 8.49 -8.14 -35.95
N PRO A 371 7.80 -7.16 -36.56
CA PRO A 371 8.44 -5.96 -37.11
C PRO A 371 9.03 -5.07 -35.99
N LYS A 372 10.24 -4.57 -36.22
CA LYS A 372 10.97 -3.68 -35.30
C LYS A 372 10.21 -2.36 -35.12
N ARG A 373 9.74 -2.09 -33.90
CA ARG A 373 9.37 -0.73 -33.49
C ARG A 373 10.66 0.09 -33.27
N PRO A 374 10.68 1.39 -33.59
CA PRO A 374 11.82 2.26 -33.25
C PRO A 374 12.04 2.23 -31.74
N GLY A 375 13.25 1.88 -31.31
CA GLY A 375 13.62 1.83 -29.89
C GLY A 375 13.62 3.23 -29.29
N ILE A 376 12.93 3.42 -28.17
CA ILE A 376 13.15 4.55 -27.29
C ILE A 376 14.56 4.36 -26.69
N PRO A 377 15.46 5.35 -26.74
CA PRO A 377 16.78 5.22 -26.13
C PRO A 377 16.63 4.92 -24.63
N VAL A 378 17.17 3.79 -24.19
CA VAL A 378 17.40 3.51 -22.77
C VAL A 378 18.76 4.14 -22.44
N PRO A 379 18.86 5.06 -21.46
CA PRO A 379 20.14 5.62 -21.06
C PRO A 379 21.11 4.51 -20.63
N GLU A 380 22.38 4.60 -21.01
CA GLU A 380 23.36 3.61 -20.59
C GLU A 380 23.66 3.76 -19.07
N PRO A 381 24.02 2.67 -18.35
CA PRO A 381 24.23 2.69 -16.90
C PRO A 381 25.26 3.73 -16.41
N ASP A 382 26.16 4.15 -17.30
CA ASP A 382 27.24 5.09 -16.99
C ASP A 382 26.82 6.58 -17.13
N ASP A 383 25.63 6.87 -17.67
CA ASP A 383 25.09 8.24 -17.83
C ASP A 383 24.36 8.74 -16.57
N VAL A 384 24.19 7.89 -15.55
CA VAL A 384 23.62 8.28 -14.26
C VAL A 384 24.77 8.62 -13.31
N PRO A 385 24.93 9.89 -12.89
CA PRO A 385 25.99 10.24 -11.95
C PRO A 385 25.87 9.39 -10.67
N PRO A 386 26.98 8.85 -10.15
CA PRO A 386 26.93 8.06 -8.93
C PRO A 386 26.35 8.92 -7.82
N ILE A 387 25.28 8.44 -7.18
CA ILE A 387 24.71 9.09 -6.01
C ILE A 387 25.81 9.20 -4.97
N GLN A 388 26.16 10.43 -4.60
CA GLN A 388 26.95 10.66 -3.42
C GLN A 388 26.13 10.21 -2.21
N LEU A 389 26.36 8.96 -1.80
CA LEU A 389 25.91 8.45 -0.52
C LEU A 389 26.47 9.39 0.54
N LEU A 390 25.59 10.16 1.19
CA LEU A 390 25.96 11.00 2.32
C LEU A 390 26.72 10.16 3.36
N PRO A 391 27.75 10.70 4.01
CA PRO A 391 28.58 9.95 4.94
C PRO A 391 27.75 9.30 6.04
N LYS A 392 28.12 8.06 6.41
CA LYS A 392 27.41 7.20 7.39
C LYS A 392 27.10 7.87 8.74
N ALA A 393 27.70 9.01 9.06
CA ALA A 393 27.60 9.71 10.33
C ALA A 393 26.20 10.31 10.63
N ALA A 394 25.46 10.80 9.61
CA ALA A 394 24.20 11.52 9.85
C ALA A 394 23.07 10.61 10.37
N ILE A 395 22.86 9.46 9.72
CA ILE A 395 21.84 8.47 10.12
C ILE A 395 22.09 7.93 11.53
N ALA A 396 23.37 7.72 11.88
CA ALA A 396 23.76 7.24 13.20
C ALA A 396 23.45 8.25 14.33
N LYS A 397 23.35 9.55 14.03
CA LYS A 397 22.90 10.56 15.00
C LYS A 397 21.39 10.47 15.25
N VAL A 398 20.59 10.44 14.18
CA VAL A 398 19.12 10.34 14.26
C VAL A 398 18.68 9.11 15.03
N VAL A 399 19.33 7.95 14.81
CA VAL A 399 19.08 6.74 15.61
C VAL A 399 19.36 6.99 17.09
N ARG A 400 20.52 7.58 17.43
CA ARG A 400 20.87 7.82 18.84
C ARG A 400 19.87 8.72 19.58
N GLU A 401 19.29 9.70 18.88
CA GLU A 401 18.37 10.69 19.47
C GLU A 401 16.91 10.23 19.48
N HIS A 402 16.49 9.43 18.50
CA HIS A 402 15.08 9.10 18.26
C HIS A 402 14.76 7.60 18.20
N PHE A 403 15.71 6.74 18.59
CA PHE A 403 15.48 5.31 18.71
C PHE A 403 15.84 4.80 20.10
N ARG A 404 14.92 4.01 20.66
CA ARG A 404 15.15 3.29 21.91
C ARG A 404 14.65 1.87 21.79
N ALA A 405 15.56 0.89 21.86
CA ALA A 405 15.20 -0.51 21.89
C ALA A 405 14.52 -0.87 23.21
N ARG A 406 13.38 -1.55 23.14
CA ARG A 406 12.74 -2.22 24.27
C ARG A 406 11.93 -3.39 23.74
N ARG A 407 12.01 -4.53 24.42
CA ARG A 407 11.21 -5.71 24.08
C ARG A 407 9.71 -5.35 24.00
N GLY A 408 9.05 -5.84 22.95
CA GLY A 408 7.63 -5.56 22.66
C GLY A 408 7.36 -4.24 21.89
N TYR A 409 8.41 -3.47 21.58
CA TYR A 409 8.30 -2.22 20.84
C TYR A 409 9.16 -2.24 19.59
N ALA A 410 8.67 -1.62 18.52
CA ALA A 410 9.47 -1.32 17.34
C ALA A 410 10.43 -0.16 17.66
N ASN A 411 9.92 0.84 18.38
CA ASN A 411 10.72 1.94 18.90
C ASN A 411 10.09 2.53 20.18
N TYR A 412 10.71 2.26 21.32
CA TYR A 412 10.17 2.68 22.61
C TYR A 412 10.21 4.20 22.84
N TYR A 413 11.06 4.93 22.12
CA TYR A 413 11.13 6.39 22.20
C TYR A 413 9.75 7.02 21.93
N PHE A 414 9.08 6.59 20.86
CA PHE A 414 7.76 7.09 20.50
C PHE A 414 6.65 6.62 21.45
N ASN A 415 6.82 5.48 22.11
CA ASN A 415 5.91 5.09 23.17
C ASN A 415 5.95 6.09 24.33
N GLN A 416 7.15 6.54 24.73
CA GLN A 416 7.30 7.54 25.79
C GLN A 416 6.67 8.87 25.37
N LEU A 417 7.00 9.37 24.17
CA LEU A 417 6.41 10.60 23.64
C LEU A 417 4.87 10.54 23.60
N ASN A 418 4.31 9.44 23.08
CA ASN A 418 2.87 9.31 22.97
C ASN A 418 2.20 9.18 24.34
N ARG A 419 2.79 8.43 25.28
CA ARG A 419 2.32 8.35 26.66
C ARG A 419 2.30 9.73 27.33
N ASP A 420 3.39 10.47 27.21
CA ASP A 420 3.53 11.77 27.86
C ASP A 420 2.57 12.80 27.23
N ARG A 421 2.34 12.73 25.91
CA ARG A 421 1.31 13.51 25.20
C ARG A 421 -0.09 13.23 25.74
N VAL A 422 -0.47 11.95 25.84
CA VAL A 422 -1.78 11.54 26.35
C VAL A 422 -1.94 11.95 27.81
N TRP A 423 -0.91 11.74 28.63
CA TRP A 423 -0.90 12.12 30.03
C TRP A 423 -1.11 13.62 30.21
N LYS A 424 -0.34 14.46 29.48
CA LYS A 424 -0.51 15.92 29.52
C LYS A 424 -1.90 16.37 29.08
N ALA A 425 -2.44 15.78 28.02
CA ALA A 425 -3.79 16.10 27.54
C ALA A 425 -4.87 15.71 28.55
N TRP A 426 -4.68 14.58 29.24
CA TRP A 426 -5.58 14.14 30.31
C TRP A 426 -5.49 15.05 31.53
N THR A 427 -4.29 15.32 32.06
CA THR A 427 -4.12 16.19 33.25
C THR A 427 -4.54 17.63 33.02
N ALA A 428 -4.47 18.14 31.78
CA ALA A 428 -4.96 19.47 31.45
C ALA A 428 -6.50 19.59 31.48
N ARG A 429 -7.22 18.46 31.40
CA ARG A 429 -8.70 18.41 31.33
C ARG A 429 -9.34 17.70 32.53
N ALA A 430 -8.59 16.89 33.25
CA ALA A 430 -9.09 16.12 34.37
C ALA A 430 -9.19 17.02 35.62
N ASP A 431 -10.40 17.20 36.14
CA ASP A 431 -10.59 17.68 37.50
C ASP A 431 -10.44 16.49 38.46
N CYS A 432 -9.22 16.27 38.93
CA CYS A 432 -8.92 15.20 39.87
C CYS A 432 -9.20 15.57 41.33
N ARG A 433 -9.82 16.73 41.62
CA ARG A 433 -10.07 17.17 43.00
C ARG A 433 -11.03 16.27 43.77
N GLU A 434 -11.87 15.51 43.07
CA GLU A 434 -12.79 14.54 43.66
C GLU A 434 -12.31 13.08 43.60
N LEU A 435 -11.17 12.80 42.96
CA LEU A 435 -10.62 11.44 42.93
C LEU A 435 -9.97 11.12 44.29
N ARG A 436 -10.74 10.43 45.15
CA ARG A 436 -10.21 9.79 46.36
C ARG A 436 -9.68 8.39 46.00
N GLY A 437 -8.36 8.20 46.13
CA GLY A 437 -7.71 6.88 46.09
C GLY A 437 -6.98 6.59 44.80
#